data_AF-A0A1I1N4B7-F1
#
_entry.id   AF-A0A1I1N4B7-F1
#
_cell.length_a   1.000
_cell.length_b   1.000
_cell.length_c   1.000
_cell.angle_alpha   90.00
_cell.angle_beta   90.00
_cell.angle_gamma   90.00
#
_symmetry.space_group_name_H-M   'P 1'
#
loop_
_entity.id
_entity.type
_entity.pdbx_description
1 polymer ?
#
loop_
_entity_poly.entity_id
_entity_poly.type
_entity_poly.pdbx_seq_one_letter_code
_entity_poly.pdbx_strand_id
1 'polypeptide(L)'
;MAQQQQQQLAPYEGAIEAARERFQELAKSSGLDVEAEVMFAYQAFSQNGFLAKVANQNPASAQMAVINVAAVGLTLNPAQGLAFLVPRDGQVLLDISYRGLIKLAMDEGAITAAKAELVYEKDHFAYNGPFQVPDHQCNPFSDQRGAMVGAYCSAKLPDGTWLTETMSMADIEAVKATSQSAQKGKGPWVEFFGEMVKKAITKRASKWWQSASHERLAEAIRLLNEGNGEGFAASAGSATGASSRPDAGSGQTFEQPPEETAYPEQASDFARAKTARVIERAQKTGQWAAAEEYVGDRFQGHDLVYAKQQLAQAKPAESTADSE
;
A
#
# COMPACT_ATOMS: atom_id res chain seq x y z
N MET A 1 -41.59 -6.68 -43.28
CA MET A 1 -41.36 -5.97 -42.01
C MET A 1 -40.23 -6.69 -41.29
N ALA A 2 -39.02 -6.14 -41.36
CA ALA A 2 -37.89 -6.68 -40.60
C ALA A 2 -38.08 -6.22 -39.14
N GLN A 3 -38.42 -7.16 -38.26
CA GLN A 3 -38.36 -6.92 -36.82
C GLN A 3 -36.88 -6.62 -36.49
N GLN A 4 -36.59 -5.38 -36.15
CA GLN A 4 -35.35 -5.04 -35.46
C GLN A 4 -35.35 -5.84 -34.16
N GLN A 5 -34.54 -6.89 -34.13
CA GLN A 5 -34.23 -7.64 -32.93
C GLN A 5 -33.58 -6.62 -31.98
N GLN A 6 -34.31 -6.18 -30.96
CA GLN A 6 -33.76 -5.37 -29.87
C GLN A 6 -32.61 -6.18 -29.29
N GLN A 7 -31.38 -5.81 -29.63
CA GLN A 7 -30.18 -6.47 -29.16
C GLN A 7 -30.14 -6.24 -27.65
N GLN A 8 -30.35 -7.31 -26.89
CA GLN A 8 -30.39 -7.24 -25.44
C GLN A 8 -29.00 -6.80 -24.96
N LEU A 9 -28.92 -5.59 -24.40
CA LEU A 9 -27.68 -5.01 -23.87
C LEU A 9 -27.02 -6.02 -22.93
N ALA A 10 -25.69 -6.16 -23.03
CA ALA A 10 -24.96 -6.98 -22.08
C ALA A 10 -25.13 -6.40 -20.66
N PRO A 11 -25.14 -7.22 -19.59
CA PRO A 11 -25.40 -6.71 -18.25
C PRO A 11 -24.49 -5.56 -17.79
N TYR A 12 -23.20 -5.55 -18.18
CA TYR A 12 -22.30 -4.43 -17.88
C TYR A 12 -22.69 -3.13 -18.62
N GLU A 13 -23.29 -3.22 -19.80
CA GLU A 13 -23.77 -2.06 -20.57
C GLU A 13 -24.97 -1.42 -19.84
N GLY A 14 -25.90 -2.26 -19.37
CA GLY A 14 -26.99 -1.82 -18.50
C GLY A 14 -26.49 -1.19 -17.19
N ALA A 15 -25.39 -1.70 -16.62
CA ALA A 15 -24.77 -1.12 -15.43
C ALA A 15 -24.17 0.27 -15.68
N ILE A 16 -23.56 0.51 -16.84
CA ILE A 16 -23.05 1.82 -17.24
C ILE A 16 -24.19 2.82 -17.40
N GLU A 17 -25.27 2.43 -18.10
CA GLU A 17 -26.43 3.30 -18.27
C GLU A 17 -27.12 3.62 -16.93
N ALA A 18 -27.22 2.63 -16.03
CA ALA A 18 -27.75 2.83 -14.69
C ALA A 18 -26.86 3.73 -13.80
N ALA A 19 -25.58 3.87 -14.12
CA ALA A 19 -24.67 4.79 -13.43
C ALA A 19 -24.82 6.24 -13.92
N ARG A 20 -25.34 6.47 -15.13
CA ARG A 20 -25.24 7.75 -15.85
C ARG A 20 -25.81 8.95 -15.09
N GLU A 21 -27.01 8.83 -14.52
CA GLU A 21 -27.67 9.92 -13.79
C GLU A 21 -26.82 10.36 -12.59
N ARG A 22 -26.42 9.39 -11.75
CA ARG A 22 -25.59 9.68 -10.57
C ARG A 22 -24.19 10.16 -10.94
N PHE A 23 -23.62 9.59 -12.00
CA PHE A 23 -22.33 10.02 -12.54
C PHE A 23 -22.39 11.49 -12.95
N GLN A 24 -23.42 11.90 -13.71
CA GLN A 24 -23.59 13.27 -14.18
C GLN A 24 -23.72 14.27 -13.02
N GLU A 25 -24.40 13.90 -11.94
CA GLU A 25 -24.47 14.74 -10.74
C GLU A 25 -23.11 14.95 -10.10
N LEU A 26 -22.35 13.87 -9.90
CA LEU A 26 -21.04 13.90 -9.23
C LEU A 26 -19.97 14.57 -10.10
N ALA A 27 -20.03 14.38 -11.43
CA ALA A 27 -19.09 14.96 -12.38
C ALA A 27 -19.12 16.50 -12.41
N LYS A 28 -20.18 17.14 -11.90
CA LYS A 28 -20.28 18.61 -11.84
C LYS A 28 -19.16 19.25 -11.01
N SER A 29 -18.68 18.59 -9.96
CA SER A 29 -17.61 19.12 -9.10
C SER A 29 -16.22 18.99 -9.74
N SER A 30 -16.01 17.95 -10.56
CA SER A 30 -14.73 17.64 -11.18
C SER A 30 -14.59 18.15 -12.62
N GLY A 31 -15.71 18.46 -13.28
CA GLY A 31 -15.73 18.86 -14.69
C GLY A 31 -15.47 17.71 -15.67
N LEU A 32 -15.63 16.45 -15.25
CA LEU A 32 -15.49 15.30 -16.14
C LEU A 32 -16.56 15.32 -17.24
N ASP A 33 -16.13 14.98 -18.46
CA ASP A 33 -17.04 14.80 -19.60
C ASP A 33 -17.72 13.43 -19.51
N VAL A 34 -19.00 13.43 -19.12
CA VAL A 34 -19.79 12.23 -18.89
C VAL A 34 -19.80 11.30 -20.10
N GLU A 35 -19.93 11.84 -21.32
CA GLU A 35 -20.02 11.01 -22.53
C GLU A 35 -18.67 10.38 -22.85
N ALA A 36 -17.57 11.13 -22.66
CA ALA A 36 -16.22 10.58 -22.81
C ALA A 36 -15.96 9.46 -21.80
N GLU A 37 -16.31 9.66 -20.52
CA GLU A 37 -16.08 8.67 -19.46
C GLU A 37 -16.92 7.40 -19.63
N VAL A 38 -18.16 7.55 -20.07
CA VAL A 38 -19.01 6.40 -20.45
C VAL A 38 -18.36 5.61 -21.58
N MET A 39 -17.85 6.29 -22.62
CA MET A 39 -17.15 5.62 -23.72
C MET A 39 -15.89 4.90 -23.26
N PHE A 40 -15.11 5.49 -22.34
CA PHE A 40 -13.94 4.83 -21.75
C PHE A 40 -14.33 3.61 -20.91
N ALA A 41 -15.45 3.66 -20.18
CA ALA A 41 -15.96 2.50 -19.45
C ALA A 41 -16.35 1.35 -20.41
N TYR A 42 -17.10 1.64 -21.46
CA TYR A 42 -17.43 0.65 -22.52
C TYR A 42 -16.17 0.05 -23.15
N GLN A 43 -15.16 0.89 -23.43
CA GLN A 43 -13.88 0.45 -23.94
C GLN A 43 -13.15 -0.48 -22.97
N ALA A 44 -13.11 -0.14 -21.67
CA ALA A 44 -12.44 -0.95 -20.66
C ALA A 44 -13.06 -2.35 -20.55
N PHE A 45 -14.38 -2.47 -20.52
CA PHE A 45 -15.06 -3.76 -20.49
C PHE A 45 -14.86 -4.55 -21.79
N SER A 46 -15.04 -3.92 -22.95
CA SER A 46 -14.95 -4.62 -24.25
C SER A 46 -13.54 -5.15 -24.57
N GLN A 47 -12.48 -4.45 -24.14
CA GLN A 47 -11.10 -4.85 -24.40
C GLN A 47 -10.60 -5.96 -23.44
N ASN A 48 -11.25 -6.14 -22.28
CA ASN A 48 -10.83 -7.13 -21.29
C ASN A 48 -11.97 -8.13 -21.01
N GLY A 49 -11.91 -9.27 -21.71
CA GLY A 49 -12.94 -10.32 -21.58
C GLY A 49 -13.12 -10.87 -20.17
N PHE A 50 -12.06 -10.89 -19.34
CA PHE A 50 -12.19 -11.32 -17.93
C PHE A 50 -12.90 -10.25 -17.10
N LEU A 51 -12.57 -8.98 -17.28
CA LEU A 51 -13.26 -7.86 -16.64
C LEU A 51 -14.75 -7.83 -17.05
N ALA A 52 -15.06 -7.95 -18.35
CA ALA A 52 -16.45 -8.03 -18.82
C ALA A 52 -17.21 -9.22 -18.22
N LYS A 53 -16.55 -10.38 -18.10
CA LYS A 53 -17.15 -11.55 -17.46
C LYS A 53 -17.52 -11.25 -16.00
N VAL A 54 -16.59 -10.68 -15.22
CA VAL A 54 -16.83 -10.32 -13.82
C VAL A 54 -17.93 -9.26 -13.71
N ALA A 55 -17.90 -8.25 -14.57
CA ALA A 55 -18.93 -7.21 -14.64
C ALA A 55 -20.33 -7.78 -14.93
N ASN A 56 -20.42 -8.76 -15.84
CA ASN A 56 -21.69 -9.42 -16.15
C ASN A 56 -22.20 -10.32 -15.02
N GLN A 57 -21.30 -10.94 -14.26
CA GLN A 57 -21.64 -11.76 -13.10
C GLN A 57 -22.05 -10.90 -11.89
N ASN A 58 -21.52 -9.68 -11.79
CA ASN A 58 -21.86 -8.72 -10.74
C ASN A 58 -22.04 -7.29 -11.30
N PRO A 59 -23.16 -7.02 -12.01
CA PRO A 59 -23.39 -5.72 -12.65
C PRO A 59 -23.48 -4.56 -11.65
N ALA A 60 -23.94 -4.82 -10.44
CA ALA A 60 -24.01 -3.82 -9.37
C ALA A 60 -22.61 -3.29 -8.99
N SER A 61 -21.60 -4.17 -8.93
CA SER A 61 -20.21 -3.73 -8.70
C SER A 61 -19.65 -2.89 -9.86
N ALA A 62 -20.00 -3.23 -11.11
CA ALA A 62 -19.61 -2.46 -12.28
C ALA A 62 -20.24 -1.06 -12.27
N GLN A 63 -21.54 -0.96 -11.98
CA GLN A 63 -22.25 0.31 -11.81
C GLN A 63 -21.58 1.17 -10.74
N MET A 64 -21.30 0.58 -9.57
CA MET A 64 -20.68 1.31 -8.46
C MET A 64 -19.26 1.77 -8.80
N ALA A 65 -18.46 0.95 -9.47
CA ALA A 65 -17.12 1.32 -9.91
C ALA A 65 -17.14 2.50 -10.89
N VAL A 66 -18.10 2.53 -11.81
CA VAL A 66 -18.31 3.67 -12.74
C VAL A 66 -18.76 4.92 -11.98
N ILE A 67 -19.67 4.81 -11.00
CA ILE A 67 -20.06 5.95 -10.15
C ILE A 67 -18.86 6.53 -9.40
N ASN A 68 -17.97 5.68 -8.89
CA ASN A 68 -16.79 6.10 -8.14
C ASN A 68 -15.78 6.91 -8.98
N VAL A 69 -15.76 6.71 -10.31
CA VAL A 69 -14.94 7.53 -11.24
C VAL A 69 -15.34 9.00 -11.10
N ALA A 70 -16.65 9.29 -11.15
CA ALA A 70 -17.17 10.65 -10.98
C ALA A 70 -17.01 11.15 -9.55
N ALA A 71 -17.20 10.29 -8.54
CA ALA A 71 -17.05 10.65 -7.13
C ALA A 71 -15.63 11.15 -6.81
N VAL A 72 -14.61 10.49 -7.37
CA VAL A 72 -13.21 10.88 -7.20
C VAL A 72 -12.81 11.99 -8.18
N GLY A 73 -13.43 12.03 -9.37
CA GLY A 73 -13.13 13.04 -10.39
C GLY A 73 -11.89 12.73 -11.21
N LEU A 74 -11.52 11.45 -11.35
CA LEU A 74 -10.42 10.99 -12.21
C LEU A 74 -10.97 10.31 -13.45
N THR A 75 -10.41 10.61 -14.62
CA THR A 75 -10.82 10.00 -15.90
C THR A 75 -10.32 8.57 -16.05
N LEU A 76 -11.13 7.74 -16.73
CA LEU A 76 -10.79 6.41 -17.23
C LEU A 76 -10.01 6.45 -18.56
N ASN A 77 -9.69 7.63 -19.09
CA ASN A 77 -8.93 7.77 -20.34
C ASN A 77 -7.62 6.95 -20.29
N PRO A 78 -7.46 5.91 -21.12
CA PRO A 78 -6.30 5.03 -21.08
C PRO A 78 -4.98 5.77 -21.36
N ALA A 79 -5.00 6.84 -22.16
CA ALA A 79 -3.81 7.62 -22.49
C ALA A 79 -3.27 8.39 -21.27
N GLN A 80 -4.16 8.78 -20.35
CA GLN A 80 -3.74 9.43 -19.12
C GLN A 80 -3.31 8.40 -18.06
N GLY A 81 -3.99 7.26 -17.99
CA GLY A 81 -3.67 6.15 -17.08
C GLY A 81 -3.76 6.56 -15.61
N LEU A 82 -4.79 7.34 -15.25
CA LEU A 82 -4.99 7.86 -13.90
C LEU A 82 -5.80 6.88 -13.02
N ALA A 83 -6.86 6.30 -13.58
CA ALA A 83 -7.70 5.32 -12.91
C ALA A 83 -8.10 4.20 -13.89
N PHE A 84 -8.43 3.03 -13.35
CA PHE A 84 -8.74 1.82 -14.10
C PHE A 84 -9.90 1.07 -13.46
N LEU A 85 -10.69 0.39 -14.29
CA LEU A 85 -11.65 -0.62 -13.82
C LEU A 85 -10.94 -1.97 -13.76
N VAL A 86 -10.88 -2.57 -12.57
CA VAL A 86 -10.15 -3.84 -12.37
C VAL A 86 -11.06 -4.91 -11.78
N PRO A 87 -10.94 -6.18 -12.23
CA PRO A 87 -11.65 -7.29 -11.61
C PRO A 87 -10.87 -7.79 -10.38
N ARG A 88 -11.53 -7.87 -9.23
CA ARG A 88 -10.95 -8.40 -8.00
C ARG A 88 -12.02 -9.12 -7.18
N ASP A 89 -11.71 -10.34 -6.74
CA ASP A 89 -12.58 -11.14 -5.86
C ASP A 89 -14.06 -11.22 -6.30
N GLY A 90 -14.28 -11.34 -7.63
CA GLY A 90 -15.62 -11.43 -8.22
C GLY A 90 -16.38 -10.11 -8.35
N GLN A 91 -15.70 -8.98 -8.15
CA GLN A 91 -16.25 -7.64 -8.26
C GLN A 91 -15.43 -6.79 -9.23
N VAL A 92 -16.06 -5.76 -9.79
CA VAL A 92 -15.38 -4.67 -10.49
C VAL A 92 -15.11 -3.56 -9.49
N LEU A 93 -13.87 -3.10 -9.43
CA LEU A 93 -13.43 -2.02 -8.55
C LEU A 93 -12.77 -0.91 -9.37
N LEU A 94 -12.87 0.32 -8.85
CA LEU A 94 -12.04 1.43 -9.32
C LEU A 94 -10.66 1.31 -8.67
N ASP A 95 -9.62 1.15 -9.48
CA ASP A 95 -8.24 1.25 -9.03
C ASP A 95 -7.62 2.58 -9.47
N ILE A 96 -6.97 3.26 -8.53
CA ILE A 96 -6.35 4.56 -8.76
C ILE A 96 -4.84 4.37 -8.82
N SER A 97 -4.23 4.82 -9.92
CA SER A 97 -2.78 4.81 -10.06
C SER A 97 -2.13 5.82 -9.12
N TYR A 98 -0.83 5.66 -8.86
CA TYR A 98 -0.06 6.66 -8.11
C TYR A 98 -0.08 8.04 -8.81
N ARG A 99 -0.14 8.07 -10.15
CA ARG A 99 -0.28 9.30 -10.95
C ARG A 99 -1.64 9.95 -10.74
N GLY A 100 -2.70 9.14 -10.69
CA GLY A 100 -4.05 9.57 -10.37
C GLY A 100 -4.14 10.17 -8.96
N LEU A 101 -3.51 9.52 -7.97
CA LEU A 101 -3.48 10.01 -6.61
C LEU A 101 -2.72 11.35 -6.49
N ILE A 102 -1.58 11.48 -7.15
CA ILE A 102 -0.81 12.74 -7.21
C ILE A 102 -1.63 13.83 -7.89
N LYS A 103 -2.23 13.55 -9.05
CA LYS A 103 -3.07 14.52 -9.77
C LYS A 103 -4.24 14.97 -8.91
N LEU A 104 -4.92 14.05 -8.24
CA LEU A 104 -6.03 14.39 -7.36
C LEU A 104 -5.59 15.30 -6.22
N ALA A 105 -4.48 14.98 -5.56
CA ALA A 105 -3.94 15.82 -4.50
C ALA A 105 -3.50 17.20 -5.01
N MET A 106 -3.06 17.31 -6.26
CA MET A 106 -2.77 18.60 -6.91
C MET A 106 -4.03 19.39 -7.25
N ASP A 107 -5.05 18.73 -7.83
CA ASP A 107 -6.32 19.35 -8.20
C ASP A 107 -7.09 19.85 -6.97
N GLU A 108 -6.95 19.17 -5.83
CA GLU A 108 -7.50 19.56 -4.54
C GLU A 108 -6.67 20.65 -3.84
N GLY A 109 -5.47 20.96 -4.33
CA GLY A 109 -4.56 21.94 -3.71
C GLY A 109 -3.84 21.44 -2.44
N ALA A 110 -3.89 20.14 -2.15
CA ALA A 110 -3.18 19.53 -1.03
C ALA A 110 -1.65 19.55 -1.24
N ILE A 111 -1.22 19.43 -2.49
CA ILE A 111 0.19 19.53 -2.91
C ILE A 111 0.29 20.32 -4.21
N THR A 112 1.47 20.86 -4.51
CA THR A 112 1.78 21.54 -5.77
C THR A 112 2.61 20.67 -6.72
N ALA A 113 3.30 19.66 -6.18
CA ALA A 113 4.04 18.66 -6.93
C ALA A 113 4.26 17.41 -6.07
N ALA A 114 4.40 16.25 -6.69
CA ALA A 114 4.97 15.08 -6.06
C ALA A 114 5.69 14.19 -7.06
N LYS A 115 6.72 13.49 -6.58
CA LYS A 115 7.48 12.54 -7.39
C LYS A 115 7.90 11.36 -6.53
N ALA A 116 7.66 10.15 -7.04
CA ALA A 116 8.20 8.92 -6.50
C ALA A 116 9.34 8.42 -7.38
N GLU A 117 10.44 8.00 -6.75
CA GLU A 117 11.64 7.49 -7.41
C GLU A 117 12.12 6.21 -6.76
N LEU A 118 12.76 5.38 -7.58
CA LEU A 118 13.33 4.09 -7.18
C LEU A 118 14.84 4.28 -6.95
N VAL A 119 15.33 3.69 -5.86
CA VAL A 119 16.74 3.75 -5.45
C VAL A 119 17.36 2.38 -5.62
N TYR A 120 18.53 2.34 -6.24
CA TYR A 120 19.28 1.13 -6.55
C TYR A 120 20.67 1.16 -5.90
N GLU A 121 21.28 -0.01 -5.74
CA GLU A 121 22.54 -0.22 -5.00
C GLU A 121 23.68 0.72 -5.43
N LYS A 122 23.79 1.06 -6.71
CA LYS A 122 24.86 1.90 -7.24
C LYS A 122 24.48 3.36 -7.39
N ASP A 123 23.29 3.76 -6.95
CA ASP A 123 22.93 5.17 -6.89
C ASP A 123 23.60 5.82 -5.67
N HIS A 124 23.90 7.11 -5.79
CA HIS A 124 24.19 7.92 -4.62
C HIS A 124 22.87 8.45 -4.07
N PHE A 125 22.47 7.98 -2.89
CA PHE A 125 21.25 8.40 -2.22
C PHE A 125 21.55 8.82 -0.78
N ALA A 126 21.20 10.06 -0.43
CA ALA A 126 21.25 10.56 0.94
C ALA A 126 19.90 11.15 1.35
N TYR A 127 19.34 10.64 2.45
CA TYR A 127 18.10 11.16 3.01
C TYR A 127 18.38 12.35 3.92
N ASN A 128 17.76 13.48 3.62
CA ASN A 128 17.98 14.77 4.30
C ASN A 128 16.93 15.08 5.38
N GLY A 129 16.17 14.06 5.81
CA GLY A 129 15.05 14.20 6.73
C GLY A 129 13.71 14.43 6.02
N PRO A 130 12.59 14.43 6.78
CA PRO A 130 11.25 14.37 6.22
C PRO A 130 10.83 15.67 5.53
N PHE A 131 11.44 16.80 5.85
CA PHE A 131 11.07 18.11 5.32
C PHE A 131 11.90 18.58 4.11
N GLN A 132 12.73 17.68 3.55
CA GLN A 132 13.69 18.00 2.50
C GLN A 132 13.65 16.94 1.40
N VAL A 133 14.01 17.34 0.18
CA VAL A 133 14.20 16.40 -0.92
C VAL A 133 15.53 15.64 -0.70
N PRO A 134 15.58 14.32 -0.92
CA PRO A 134 16.83 13.56 -0.85
C PRO A 134 17.83 14.00 -1.93
N ASP A 135 19.11 13.88 -1.62
CA ASP A 135 20.16 13.95 -2.63
C ASP A 135 20.23 12.61 -3.35
N HIS A 136 19.65 12.54 -4.54
CA HIS A 136 19.63 11.34 -5.36
C HIS A 136 20.34 11.58 -6.69
N GLN A 137 21.55 11.05 -6.82
CA GLN A 137 22.33 11.08 -8.06
C GLN A 137 22.44 9.67 -8.62
N CYS A 138 21.98 9.51 -9.86
CA CYS A 138 22.06 8.26 -10.59
C CYS A 138 22.37 8.54 -12.07
N ASN A 139 22.84 7.52 -12.79
CA ASN A 139 22.85 7.56 -14.25
C ASN A 139 21.52 6.98 -14.77
N PRO A 140 20.58 7.81 -15.27
CA PRO A 140 19.25 7.35 -15.66
C PRO A 140 19.26 6.48 -16.92
N PHE A 141 20.36 6.45 -17.68
CA PHE A 141 20.52 5.66 -18.90
C PHE A 141 21.31 4.36 -18.67
N SER A 142 21.80 4.14 -17.45
CA SER A 142 22.56 2.93 -17.12
C SER A 142 21.63 1.76 -16.80
N ASP A 143 21.86 0.63 -17.46
CA ASP A 143 21.30 -0.67 -17.12
C ASP A 143 22.02 -1.33 -15.92
N GLN A 144 23.14 -0.76 -15.47
CA GLN A 144 23.98 -1.31 -14.42
C GLN A 144 23.78 -0.68 -13.04
N ARG A 145 22.61 -0.11 -12.74
CA ARG A 145 22.32 0.54 -11.44
C ARG A 145 22.31 -0.43 -10.24
N GLY A 146 22.25 -1.74 -10.47
CA GLY A 146 22.24 -2.77 -9.42
C GLY A 146 20.83 -3.19 -9.02
N ALA A 147 20.69 -3.91 -7.90
CA ALA A 147 19.39 -4.28 -7.37
C ALA A 147 18.66 -3.05 -6.78
N MET A 148 17.33 -3.08 -6.74
CA MET A 148 16.55 -2.06 -6.05
C MET A 148 16.72 -2.22 -4.53
N VAL A 149 17.07 -1.14 -3.84
CA VAL A 149 17.25 -1.13 -2.37
C VAL A 149 16.11 -0.42 -1.64
N GLY A 150 15.32 0.38 -2.36
CA GLY A 150 14.16 1.07 -1.81
C GLY A 150 13.55 2.06 -2.78
N ALA A 151 12.68 2.91 -2.24
CA ALA A 151 12.05 4.00 -2.95
C ALA A 151 11.77 5.17 -2.01
N TYR A 152 11.55 6.36 -2.59
CA TYR A 152 11.07 7.52 -1.85
C TYR A 152 10.01 8.27 -2.65
N CYS A 153 9.21 9.06 -1.96
CA CYS A 153 8.29 10.01 -2.56
C CYS A 153 8.41 11.36 -1.87
N SER A 154 8.73 12.39 -2.65
CA SER A 154 8.79 13.78 -2.19
C SER A 154 7.62 14.55 -2.78
N ALA A 155 6.87 15.25 -1.92
CA ALA A 155 5.76 16.11 -2.29
C ALA A 155 5.96 17.52 -1.76
N LYS A 156 5.56 18.53 -2.53
CA LYS A 156 5.69 19.94 -2.17
C LYS A 156 4.32 20.48 -1.75
N LEU A 157 4.22 20.98 -0.52
CA LEU A 157 3.02 21.63 0.00
C LEU A 157 2.84 23.04 -0.59
N PRO A 158 1.63 23.64 -0.47
CA PRO A 158 1.37 24.99 -0.97
C PRO A 158 2.24 26.10 -0.34
N ASP A 159 2.70 25.90 0.90
CA ASP A 159 3.60 26.82 1.61
C ASP A 159 5.08 26.71 1.15
N GLY A 160 5.37 25.76 0.26
CA GLY A 160 6.71 25.50 -0.26
C GLY A 160 7.50 24.43 0.50
N THR A 161 6.98 23.94 1.64
CA THR A 161 7.59 22.87 2.43
C THR A 161 7.58 21.56 1.63
N TRP A 162 8.69 20.81 1.71
CA TRP A 162 8.73 19.45 1.17
C TRP A 162 8.35 18.44 2.23
N LEU A 163 7.67 17.37 1.83
CA LEU A 163 7.43 16.17 2.62
C LEU A 163 7.99 14.98 1.87
N THR A 164 8.93 14.27 2.47
CA THR A 164 9.60 13.12 1.89
C THR A 164 9.41 11.89 2.75
N GLU A 165 8.78 10.88 2.15
CA GLU A 165 8.68 9.53 2.68
C GLU A 165 9.68 8.60 2.00
N THR A 166 10.18 7.62 2.76
CA THR A 166 11.06 6.57 2.24
C THR A 166 10.51 5.19 2.58
N MET A 167 10.92 4.19 1.80
CA MET A 167 10.53 2.80 2.00
C MET A 167 11.69 1.90 1.58
N SER A 168 12.12 1.04 2.50
CA SER A 168 13.17 0.05 2.26
C SER A 168 12.64 -1.09 1.37
N MET A 169 13.53 -1.86 0.77
CA MET A 169 13.15 -3.09 0.06
C MET A 169 12.40 -4.08 0.96
N ALA A 170 12.75 -4.16 2.25
CA ALA A 170 12.06 -5.01 3.21
C ALA A 170 10.59 -4.59 3.41
N ASP A 171 10.35 -3.28 3.56
CA ASP A 171 8.99 -2.73 3.65
C ASP A 171 8.20 -2.99 2.36
N ILE A 172 8.84 -2.83 1.20
CA ILE A 172 8.23 -3.09 -0.12
C ILE A 172 7.76 -4.55 -0.22
N GLU A 173 8.62 -5.51 0.17
CA GLU A 173 8.25 -6.93 0.18
C GLU A 173 7.12 -7.22 1.17
N ALA A 174 7.10 -6.54 2.33
CA ALA A 174 5.98 -6.64 3.27
C ALA A 174 4.66 -6.12 2.66
N VAL A 175 4.70 -5.00 1.91
CA VAL A 175 3.53 -4.51 1.15
C VAL A 175 3.06 -5.56 0.15
N LYS A 176 3.99 -6.06 -0.67
CA LYS A 176 3.72 -7.05 -1.72
C LYS A 176 3.11 -8.33 -1.14
N ALA A 177 3.53 -8.76 0.05
CA ALA A 177 2.99 -9.94 0.73
C ALA A 177 1.50 -9.82 1.10
N THR A 178 0.96 -8.60 1.23
CA THR A 178 -0.49 -8.38 1.47
C THR A 178 -1.33 -8.52 0.19
N SER A 179 -0.69 -8.50 -0.99
CA SER A 179 -1.38 -8.62 -2.26
C SER A 179 -1.66 -10.08 -2.63
N GLN A 180 -2.94 -10.46 -2.73
CA GLN A 180 -3.35 -11.81 -3.13
C GLN A 180 -2.84 -12.20 -4.52
N SER A 181 -2.69 -11.25 -5.45
CA SER A 181 -2.16 -11.53 -6.80
C SER A 181 -0.68 -11.87 -6.74
N ALA A 182 0.10 -11.13 -5.95
CA ALA A 182 1.51 -11.42 -5.71
C ALA A 182 1.71 -12.82 -5.09
N GLN A 183 0.87 -13.21 -4.13
CA GLN A 183 0.90 -14.56 -3.53
C GLN A 183 0.68 -15.68 -4.55
N LYS A 184 -0.07 -15.41 -5.63
CA LYS A 184 -0.31 -16.35 -6.73
C LYS A 184 0.78 -16.31 -7.82
N GLY A 185 1.85 -15.52 -7.62
CA GLY A 185 2.95 -15.38 -8.58
C GLY A 185 2.53 -14.77 -9.92
N LYS A 186 1.45 -13.99 -9.96
CA LYS A 186 0.89 -13.39 -11.18
C LYS A 186 0.49 -11.94 -10.93
N GLY A 187 0.41 -11.16 -12.01
CA GLY A 187 -0.14 -9.81 -11.98
C GLY A 187 0.89 -8.71 -11.70
N PRO A 188 0.43 -7.52 -11.27
CA PRO A 188 1.22 -6.29 -11.37
C PRO A 188 2.55 -6.30 -10.60
N TRP A 189 2.64 -7.02 -9.49
CA TRP A 189 3.88 -7.15 -8.72
C TRP A 189 4.96 -7.97 -9.43
N VAL A 190 4.61 -8.75 -10.45
CA VAL A 190 5.55 -9.51 -11.28
C VAL A 190 5.85 -8.75 -12.57
N GLU A 191 4.81 -8.27 -13.25
CA GLU A 191 4.94 -7.63 -14.57
C GLU A 191 5.40 -6.17 -14.50
N PHE A 192 5.02 -5.45 -13.44
CA PHE A 192 5.21 -4.01 -13.29
C PHE A 192 5.73 -3.66 -11.88
N PHE A 193 6.71 -4.43 -11.39
CA PHE A 193 7.20 -4.32 -10.02
C PHE A 193 7.55 -2.88 -9.60
N GLY A 194 8.34 -2.15 -10.40
CA GLY A 194 8.73 -0.77 -10.09
C GLY A 194 7.55 0.21 -10.00
N GLU A 195 6.51 0.02 -10.81
CA GLU A 195 5.30 0.85 -10.76
C GLU A 195 4.47 0.53 -9.51
N MET A 196 4.44 -0.73 -9.07
CA MET A 196 3.82 -1.12 -7.81
C MET A 196 4.57 -0.57 -6.60
N VAL A 197 5.90 -0.52 -6.65
CA VAL A 197 6.72 0.14 -5.61
C VAL A 197 6.38 1.63 -5.54
N LYS A 198 6.34 2.33 -6.68
CA LYS A 198 5.92 3.75 -6.74
C LYS A 198 4.51 3.95 -6.17
N LYS A 199 3.55 3.07 -6.50
CA LYS A 199 2.20 3.10 -5.92
C LYS A 199 2.22 2.96 -4.40
N ALA A 200 3.00 2.00 -3.88
CA ALA A 200 3.11 1.78 -2.44
C ALA A 200 3.68 2.99 -1.69
N ILE A 201 4.82 3.54 -2.14
CA ILE A 201 5.44 4.70 -1.47
C ILE A 201 4.59 5.96 -1.61
N THR A 202 3.97 6.20 -2.77
CA THR A 202 3.09 7.35 -2.98
C THR A 202 1.84 7.28 -2.09
N LYS A 203 1.25 6.09 -1.91
CA LYS A 203 0.13 5.89 -0.97
C LYS A 203 0.54 6.09 0.50
N ARG A 204 1.77 5.73 0.87
CA ARG A 204 2.32 6.03 2.20
C ARG A 204 2.49 7.54 2.39
N ALA A 205 3.09 8.22 1.41
CA ALA A 205 3.31 9.66 1.43
C ALA A 205 2.01 10.47 1.49
N SER A 206 0.96 10.03 0.78
CA SER A 206 -0.31 10.75 0.73
C SER A 206 -1.05 10.88 2.06
N LYS A 207 -0.65 10.13 3.09
CA LYS A 207 -1.15 10.29 4.45
C LYS A 207 -0.81 11.66 5.05
N TRP A 208 0.29 12.27 4.60
CA TRP A 208 0.78 13.55 5.11
C TRP A 208 0.39 14.75 4.26
N TRP A 209 -0.23 14.53 3.10
CA TRP A 209 -0.65 15.61 2.20
C TRP A 209 -1.99 16.22 2.61
N GLN A 210 -2.80 15.48 3.35
CA GLN A 210 -4.17 15.85 3.65
C GLN A 210 -4.23 17.02 4.65
N SER A 211 -4.88 18.10 4.23
CA SER A 211 -5.63 18.97 5.14
C SER A 211 -7.08 18.48 5.21
N ALA A 212 -7.76 18.73 6.33
CA ALA A 212 -9.14 18.29 6.62
C ALA A 212 -10.21 18.84 5.63
N SER A 213 -9.82 19.58 4.59
CA SER A 213 -10.67 20.29 3.64
C SER A 213 -10.79 19.65 2.25
N HIS A 214 -10.19 18.48 1.99
CA HIS A 214 -10.10 17.89 0.63
C HIS A 214 -10.98 16.63 0.47
N GLU A 215 -12.26 16.82 0.14
CA GLU A 215 -13.28 15.75 0.11
C GLU A 215 -12.99 14.66 -0.93
N ARG A 216 -12.55 15.03 -2.15
CA ARG A 216 -12.29 14.04 -3.21
C ARG A 216 -11.04 13.19 -2.92
N LEU A 217 -9.99 13.81 -2.36
CA LEU A 217 -8.79 13.09 -1.94
C LEU A 217 -9.10 12.10 -0.80
N ALA A 218 -9.92 12.51 0.17
CA ALA A 218 -10.38 11.64 1.24
C ALA A 218 -11.16 10.43 0.71
N GLU A 219 -12.07 10.63 -0.25
CA GLU A 219 -12.84 9.55 -0.86
C GLU A 219 -11.96 8.57 -1.66
N ALA A 220 -10.98 9.07 -2.43
CA ALA A 220 -10.02 8.22 -3.12
C ALA A 220 -9.23 7.32 -2.16
N ILE A 221 -8.77 7.88 -1.04
CA ILE A 221 -8.04 7.13 -0.01
C ILE A 221 -8.94 6.09 0.66
N ARG A 222 -10.21 6.44 0.93
CA ARG A 222 -11.20 5.50 1.46
C ARG A 222 -11.41 4.32 0.52
N LEU A 223 -11.65 4.58 -0.77
CA LEU A 223 -11.81 3.53 -1.78
C LEU A 223 -10.57 2.62 -1.89
N LEU A 224 -9.37 3.19 -1.86
CA LEU A 224 -8.11 2.44 -1.87
C LEU A 224 -7.89 1.58 -0.62
N ASN A 225 -8.44 1.97 0.54
CA ASN A 225 -8.25 1.26 1.80
C ASN A 225 -9.34 0.22 2.06
N GLU A 226 -10.61 0.58 1.86
CA GLU A 226 -11.78 -0.25 2.17
C GLU A 226 -12.20 -1.12 0.98
N GLY A 227 -12.23 -0.54 -0.23
CA GLY A 227 -12.73 -1.20 -1.43
C GLY A 227 -11.70 -2.15 -2.05
N ASN A 228 -10.44 -1.74 -2.12
CA ASN A 228 -9.40 -2.52 -2.78
C ASN A 228 -8.66 -3.48 -1.84
N GLY A 229 -8.98 -3.56 -0.54
CA GLY A 229 -8.28 -4.44 0.40
C GLY A 229 -6.77 -4.23 0.43
N GLU A 230 -6.30 -3.02 0.11
CA GLU A 230 -4.89 -2.59 0.12
C GLU A 230 -4.56 -1.78 1.40
N GLY A 231 -5.31 -1.97 2.47
CA GLY A 231 -5.11 -1.27 3.73
C GLY A 231 -3.79 -1.71 4.39
N PHE A 232 -2.85 -0.77 4.54
CA PHE A 232 -1.81 -0.91 5.55
C PHE A 232 -2.49 -0.75 6.90
N ALA A 233 -2.39 -1.75 7.78
CA ALA A 233 -2.86 -1.63 9.16
C ALA A 233 -2.36 -0.30 9.72
N ALA A 234 -3.28 0.59 10.10
CA ALA A 234 -2.94 1.76 10.87
C ALA A 234 -2.24 1.25 12.13
N SER A 235 -0.99 1.68 12.35
CA SER A 235 -0.32 1.48 13.63
C SER A 235 -1.22 2.07 14.70
N ALA A 236 -1.84 1.22 15.52
CA ALA A 236 -2.63 1.63 16.66
C ALA A 236 -1.72 2.39 17.63
N GLY A 237 -1.98 3.69 17.81
CA GLY A 237 -1.20 4.50 18.75
C GLY A 237 -1.30 5.99 18.53
N SER A 238 -2.50 6.58 18.56
CA SER A 238 -2.63 8.00 18.90
C SER A 238 -3.86 8.21 19.76
N ALA A 239 -3.70 7.92 21.05
CA ALA A 239 -4.63 8.38 22.06
C ALA A 239 -4.54 9.91 22.16
N THR A 240 -5.68 10.54 21.98
CA THR A 240 -5.97 11.94 22.28
C THR A 240 -5.63 12.29 23.73
N GLY A 241 -4.88 13.37 23.96
CA GLY A 241 -4.67 13.96 25.28
C GLY A 241 -4.21 15.41 25.17
N ALA A 242 -5.08 16.33 25.59
CA ALA A 242 -4.85 17.77 25.61
C ALA A 242 -4.01 18.21 26.84
N SER A 243 -3.31 19.35 26.67
CA SER A 243 -2.77 20.27 27.71
C SER A 243 -1.62 19.70 28.57
N SER A 244 -0.47 20.35 28.83
CA SER A 244 -0.18 21.76 29.13
C SER A 244 1.35 21.96 29.08
N ARG A 245 1.85 23.16 28.77
CA ARG A 245 3.25 23.54 29.08
C ARG A 245 3.44 23.73 30.58
N PRO A 246 4.64 23.48 31.10
CA PRO A 246 5.34 24.58 31.77
C PRO A 246 6.84 24.68 31.42
N ASP A 247 7.36 25.78 31.97
CA ASP A 247 8.58 26.56 31.79
C ASP A 247 9.94 25.84 31.98
N ALA A 248 10.98 26.54 31.51
CA ALA A 248 12.39 26.22 31.51
C ALA A 248 13.03 26.22 32.90
N GLY A 249 14.05 25.37 33.08
CA GLY A 249 15.06 25.60 34.10
C GLY A 249 15.81 24.34 34.56
N SER A 250 17.12 24.39 34.37
CA SER A 250 18.20 23.62 34.99
C SER A 250 18.70 22.37 34.26
N GLY A 251 20.00 22.42 33.96
CA GLY A 251 20.74 21.40 33.24
C GLY A 251 20.88 20.12 34.05
N GLN A 252 20.66 19.00 33.36
CA GLN A 252 21.15 17.70 33.76
C GLN A 252 21.77 17.04 32.53
N THR A 253 22.97 16.53 32.74
CA THR A 253 23.80 15.75 31.84
C THR A 253 22.96 14.63 31.21
N PHE A 254 22.95 14.54 29.89
CA PHE A 254 22.33 13.41 29.18
C PHE A 254 23.22 12.18 29.38
N GLU A 255 22.86 11.33 30.34
CA GLU A 255 23.21 9.91 30.28
C GLU A 255 22.55 9.31 29.02
N GLN A 256 23.33 8.55 28.25
CA GLN A 256 22.81 7.82 27.11
C GLN A 256 21.68 6.89 27.56
N PRO A 257 20.55 6.80 26.83
CA PRO A 257 19.52 5.83 27.16
C PRO A 257 20.08 4.41 27.02
N PRO A 258 19.78 3.50 27.96
CA PRO A 258 20.21 2.11 27.87
C PRO A 258 19.60 1.46 26.61
N GLU A 259 20.35 0.51 26.02
CA GLU A 259 19.85 -0.38 24.95
C GLU A 259 18.42 -0.81 25.24
N GLU A 260 17.55 -0.64 24.24
CA GLU A 260 16.14 -0.98 24.26
C GLU A 260 15.98 -2.47 24.61
N THR A 261 15.82 -2.78 25.90
CA THR A 261 15.54 -4.14 26.37
C THR A 261 14.14 -4.50 25.88
N ALA A 262 14.08 -5.16 24.73
CA ALA A 262 12.82 -5.56 24.14
C ALA A 262 12.06 -6.52 25.08
N TYR A 263 10.88 -6.08 25.52
CA TYR A 263 9.98 -6.80 26.42
C TYR A 263 9.25 -7.97 25.72
N PRO A 264 9.45 -9.23 26.13
CA PRO A 264 8.86 -10.41 25.47
C PRO A 264 7.34 -10.51 25.61
N GLU A 265 6.73 -9.85 26.59
CA GLU A 265 5.28 -9.77 26.76
C GLU A 265 4.57 -9.00 25.63
N GLN A 266 5.30 -8.16 24.89
CA GLN A 266 4.78 -7.40 23.76
C GLN A 266 4.80 -8.17 22.43
N ALA A 267 5.21 -9.44 22.45
CA ALA A 267 5.26 -10.26 21.25
C ALA A 267 3.86 -10.47 20.62
N SER A 268 3.82 -10.39 19.29
CA SER A 268 2.62 -10.53 18.48
C SER A 268 2.00 -11.93 18.58
N ASP A 269 0.69 -12.04 18.41
CA ASP A 269 -0.02 -13.33 18.38
C ASP A 269 0.54 -14.27 17.31
N PHE A 270 1.03 -13.70 16.21
CA PHE A 270 1.70 -14.45 15.15
C PHE A 270 3.02 -15.06 15.63
N ALA A 271 3.89 -14.27 16.27
CA ALA A 271 5.14 -14.77 16.82
C ALA A 271 4.90 -15.84 17.88
N ARG A 272 3.90 -15.67 18.74
CA ARG A 272 3.47 -16.66 19.73
C ARG A 272 3.04 -17.98 19.09
N ALA A 273 2.08 -17.92 18.18
CA ALA A 273 1.55 -19.10 17.51
C ALA A 273 2.61 -19.84 16.67
N LYS A 274 3.51 -19.09 16.03
CA LYS A 274 4.54 -19.68 15.16
C LYS A 274 5.70 -20.25 15.97
N THR A 275 6.14 -19.57 17.03
CA THR A 275 7.14 -20.09 17.98
C THR A 275 6.68 -21.41 18.60
N ALA A 276 5.40 -21.51 19.00
CA ALA A 276 4.84 -22.76 19.52
C ALA A 276 4.96 -23.93 18.54
N ARG A 277 4.69 -23.71 17.24
CA ARG A 277 4.84 -24.74 16.20
C ARG A 277 6.31 -25.12 15.94
N VAL A 278 7.21 -24.14 16.03
CA VAL A 278 8.65 -24.37 15.88
C VAL A 278 9.17 -25.22 17.03
N ILE A 279 8.74 -24.92 18.26
CA ILE A 279 9.05 -25.73 19.45
C ILE A 279 8.48 -27.15 19.31
N GLU A 280 7.21 -27.30 18.92
CA GLU A 280 6.60 -28.63 18.73
C GLU A 280 7.39 -29.48 17.71
N ARG A 281 7.85 -28.85 16.63
CA ARG A 281 8.67 -29.52 15.62
C ARG A 281 10.05 -29.88 16.17
N ALA A 282 10.71 -28.95 16.87
CA ALA A 282 12.03 -29.17 17.46
C ALA A 282 12.00 -30.29 18.51
N GLN A 283 10.92 -30.40 19.30
CA GLN A 283 10.69 -31.51 20.23
C GLN A 283 10.54 -32.86 19.53
N LYS A 284 9.86 -32.91 18.37
CA LYS A 284 9.68 -34.14 17.59
C LYS A 284 10.94 -34.57 16.85
N THR A 285 11.74 -33.63 16.37
CA THR A 285 12.90 -33.92 15.50
C THR A 285 14.25 -33.83 16.19
N GLY A 286 14.31 -33.26 17.40
CA GLY A 286 15.56 -32.97 18.12
C GLY A 286 16.40 -31.83 17.52
N GLN A 287 15.90 -31.14 16.48
CA GLN A 287 16.65 -30.14 15.71
C GLN A 287 16.53 -28.74 16.32
N TRP A 288 17.10 -28.55 17.52
CA TRP A 288 17.02 -27.27 18.24
C TRP A 288 17.85 -26.16 17.60
N ALA A 289 19.03 -26.46 17.08
CA ALA A 289 19.88 -25.47 16.41
C ALA A 289 19.20 -24.85 15.16
N ALA A 290 18.55 -25.68 14.34
CA ALA A 290 17.79 -25.21 13.18
C ALA A 290 16.55 -24.40 13.59
N ALA A 291 15.96 -24.69 14.75
CA ALA A 291 14.85 -23.93 15.28
C ALA A 291 15.28 -22.54 15.77
N GLU A 292 16.46 -22.43 16.40
CA GLU A 292 17.06 -21.17 16.85
C GLU A 292 17.45 -20.27 15.65
N GLU A 293 18.05 -20.83 14.61
CA GLU A 293 18.37 -20.13 13.36
C GLU A 293 17.09 -19.63 12.67
N TYR A 294 16.09 -20.52 12.55
CA TYR A 294 14.81 -20.17 11.94
C TYR A 294 14.12 -18.99 12.64
N VAL A 295 14.10 -18.94 13.98
CA VAL A 295 13.49 -17.80 14.69
C VAL A 295 14.33 -16.54 14.58
N GLY A 296 15.66 -16.67 14.53
CA GLY A 296 16.61 -15.58 14.33
C GLY A 296 16.42 -14.85 12.99
N ASP A 297 16.20 -15.61 11.93
CA ASP A 297 15.93 -15.06 10.60
C ASP A 297 14.50 -14.53 10.47
N ARG A 298 13.56 -15.11 11.22
CA ARG A 298 12.13 -14.88 11.03
C ARG A 298 11.57 -13.74 11.86
N PHE A 299 12.13 -13.47 13.03
CA PHE A 299 11.60 -12.48 13.98
C PHE A 299 12.66 -11.43 14.31
N GLN A 300 12.21 -10.22 14.68
CA GLN A 300 13.06 -9.12 15.16
C GLN A 300 12.38 -8.43 16.35
N GLY A 301 13.13 -7.60 17.09
CA GLY A 301 12.60 -6.85 18.24
C GLY A 301 11.95 -7.76 19.31
N HIS A 302 10.80 -7.34 19.84
CA HIS A 302 10.06 -8.06 20.90
C HIS A 302 9.69 -9.51 20.52
N ASP A 303 9.37 -9.75 19.24
CA ASP A 303 9.01 -11.08 18.74
C ASP A 303 10.20 -12.05 18.79
N LEU A 304 11.40 -11.55 18.47
CA LEU A 304 12.63 -12.36 18.53
C LEU A 304 13.00 -12.70 19.98
N VAL A 305 12.92 -11.72 20.87
CA VAL A 305 13.24 -11.93 22.28
C VAL A 305 12.30 -12.95 22.90
N TYR A 306 10.99 -12.83 22.63
CA TYR A 306 10.01 -13.83 23.05
C TYR A 306 10.32 -15.21 22.45
N ALA A 307 10.56 -15.31 21.14
CA ALA A 307 10.81 -16.59 20.49
C ALA A 307 12.05 -17.31 21.05
N LYS A 308 13.16 -16.58 21.24
CA LYS A 308 14.39 -17.09 21.86
C LYS A 308 14.15 -17.54 23.30
N GLN A 309 13.40 -16.77 24.09
CA GLN A 309 13.08 -17.13 25.47
C GLN A 309 12.25 -18.42 25.55
N GLN A 310 11.24 -18.58 24.69
CA GLN A 310 10.42 -19.80 24.67
C GLN A 310 11.19 -21.03 24.19
N LEU A 311 12.08 -20.88 23.20
CA LEU A 311 12.95 -21.96 22.74
C LEU A 311 13.91 -22.41 23.83
N ALA A 312 14.52 -21.48 24.56
CA ALA A 312 15.40 -21.79 25.68
C ALA A 312 14.67 -22.51 26.82
N GLN A 313 13.42 -22.15 27.11
CA GLN A 313 12.59 -22.84 28.12
C GLN A 313 12.16 -24.26 27.68
N ALA A 314 11.99 -24.48 26.37
CA ALA A 314 11.50 -25.75 25.84
C ALA A 314 12.60 -26.77 25.51
N LYS A 315 13.85 -26.32 25.38
CA LYS A 315 15.01 -27.17 25.10
C LYS A 315 15.30 -28.05 26.33
N PRO A 316 15.38 -29.39 26.19
CA PRO A 316 15.73 -30.26 27.31
C PRO A 316 17.16 -29.93 27.78
N ALA A 317 17.35 -29.82 29.09
CA ALA A 317 18.68 -29.60 29.67
C ALA A 317 19.63 -30.72 29.22
N GLU A 318 20.81 -30.36 28.73
CA GLU A 318 21.86 -31.35 28.45
C GLU A 318 22.16 -32.10 29.75
N SER A 319 21.83 -33.39 29.76
CA SER A 319 22.31 -34.33 30.76
C SER A 319 23.83 -34.38 30.63
N THR A 320 24.54 -33.64 31.48
CA THR A 320 25.95 -33.93 31.76
C THR A 320 26.01 -35.29 32.44
N ALA A 321 26.18 -36.35 31.63
CA ALA A 321 26.52 -37.68 32.10
C ALA A 321 27.64 -38.24 31.21
N ASP A 322 28.74 -38.53 31.87
CA ASP A 322 29.82 -39.44 31.53
C ASP A 322 30.90 -38.98 30.54
N SER A 323 31.87 -38.26 31.12
CA SER A 323 33.28 -38.59 30.93
C SER A 323 34.02 -38.53 32.29
N GLU A 324 33.80 -39.55 33.12
CA GLU A 324 34.81 -40.36 33.84
C GLU A 324 34.15 -41.52 34.61
#